data_AF-A0A356U1A9-F1
#
_entry.id   AF-A0A356U1A9-F1
#
_cell.length_a   1.000
_cell.length_b   1.000
_cell.length_c   1.000
_cell.angle_alpha   90.00
_cell.angle_beta   90.00
_cell.angle_gamma   90.00
#
_symmetry.space_group_name_H-M   'P 1'
#
loop_
_entity.id
_entity.type
_entity.pdbx_description
1 polymer ?
#
loop_
_entity_poly.entity_id
_entity_poly.type
_entity_poly.pdbx_seq_one_letter_code
_entity_poly.pdbx_strand_id
1 'polypeptide(L)'
;SADTGHKVYTDQYAAMKNLKIPQFVYHDGVIILASVLAAIILTILSLLVTTSVSMMTWSLVYPDDSLYLWRDQFFQRLWPLGRILPTGLEWVAAKAIPSISGAAMIALVLGRQRKQEVTDINKGIARSLIWGLTFVLLWHSVLTLIEFSYVKERIEATF
;
A
#
# COMPACT_ATOMS: atom_id res chain seq x y z
N SER A 1 -8.50 8.86 -9.79
CA SER A 1 -9.80 9.55 -9.89
C SER A 1 -9.81 10.61 -10.99
N ALA A 2 -8.75 11.43 -11.15
CA ALA A 2 -8.69 12.44 -12.21
C ALA A 2 -8.75 11.86 -13.65
N ASP A 3 -7.88 10.90 -13.99
CA ASP A 3 -7.88 10.24 -15.31
C ASP A 3 -9.24 9.57 -15.62
N THR A 4 -9.74 8.76 -14.68
CA THR A 4 -11.07 8.14 -14.78
C THR A 4 -12.17 9.19 -14.96
N GLY A 5 -12.15 10.28 -14.19
CA GLY A 5 -13.13 11.36 -14.28
C GLY A 5 -13.09 12.11 -15.60
N HIS A 6 -11.90 12.31 -16.18
CA HIS A 6 -11.74 12.88 -17.51
C HIS A 6 -12.34 11.96 -18.59
N LYS A 7 -12.11 10.65 -18.50
CA LYS A 7 -12.68 9.66 -19.43
C LYS A 7 -14.21 9.54 -19.34
N VAL A 8 -14.79 9.76 -18.16
CA VAL A 8 -16.24 9.93 -18.00
C VAL A 8 -16.72 11.21 -18.65
N TYR A 9 -16.03 12.33 -18.43
CA TYR A 9 -16.42 13.64 -18.95
C TYR A 9 -16.37 13.70 -20.49
N THR A 10 -15.40 13.04 -21.13
CA THR A 10 -15.27 12.98 -22.59
C THR A 10 -16.09 11.84 -23.22
N ASP A 11 -16.99 11.21 -22.46
CA ASP A 11 -17.85 10.10 -22.93
C ASP A 11 -17.09 8.89 -23.53
N GLN A 12 -15.80 8.73 -23.24
CA GLN A 12 -15.00 7.59 -23.73
C GLN A 12 -15.57 6.26 -23.21
N TYR A 13 -16.10 6.24 -21.98
CA TYR A 13 -16.78 5.06 -21.46
C TYR A 13 -18.10 4.74 -22.18
N ALA A 14 -18.83 5.76 -22.65
CA ALA A 14 -20.02 5.54 -23.47
C ALA A 14 -19.66 4.97 -24.85
N ALA A 15 -18.57 5.47 -25.46
CA ALA A 15 -18.04 4.92 -26.71
C ALA A 15 -17.56 3.46 -26.56
N MET A 16 -16.87 3.12 -25.46
CA MET A 16 -16.45 1.73 -25.18
C MET A 16 -17.64 0.79 -25.01
N LYS A 17 -18.72 1.25 -24.36
CA LYS A 17 -19.96 0.47 -24.21
C LYS A 17 -20.61 0.18 -25.57
N ASN A 18 -20.60 1.15 -26.48
CA ASN A 18 -21.12 0.96 -27.85
C ASN A 18 -20.31 -0.05 -28.66
N LEU A 19 -19.00 -0.14 -28.41
CA LEU A 19 -18.09 -1.10 -29.04
C LEU A 19 -18.07 -2.49 -28.38
N LYS A 20 -18.94 -2.74 -27.37
CA LYS A 20 -18.99 -3.99 -26.59
C LYS A 20 -17.65 -4.40 -25.94
N ILE A 21 -16.77 -3.43 -25.65
CA ILE A 21 -15.51 -3.71 -24.97
C ILE A 21 -15.77 -3.81 -23.46
N PRO A 22 -15.34 -4.90 -22.78
CA PRO A 22 -15.53 -5.06 -21.34
C PRO A 22 -14.66 -4.06 -20.55
N GLN A 23 -15.27 -2.93 -20.18
CA GLN A 23 -14.64 -1.83 -19.45
C GLN A 23 -14.00 -2.25 -18.12
N PHE A 24 -14.62 -3.18 -17.39
CA PHE A 24 -14.15 -3.63 -16.08
C PHE A 24 -12.83 -4.40 -16.16
N VAL A 25 -12.71 -5.29 -17.16
CA VAL A 25 -11.53 -6.15 -17.31
C VAL A 25 -10.34 -5.34 -17.81
N TYR A 26 -10.56 -4.44 -18.77
CA TYR A 26 -9.46 -3.75 -19.45
C TYR A 26 -8.93 -2.55 -18.66
N HIS A 27 -9.81 -1.81 -17.97
CA HIS A 27 -9.41 -0.58 -17.29
C HIS A 27 -9.26 -0.76 -15.77
N ASP A 28 -10.25 -1.33 -15.08
CA ASP A 28 -10.17 -1.43 -13.62
C ASP A 28 -9.19 -2.50 -13.17
N GLY A 29 -9.22 -3.66 -13.84
CA GLY A 29 -8.34 -4.77 -13.53
C GLY A 29 -6.86 -4.37 -13.62
N VAL A 30 -6.50 -3.64 -14.69
CA VAL A 30 -5.13 -3.15 -14.88
C VAL A 30 -4.73 -2.14 -13.80
N ILE A 31 -5.62 -1.22 -13.43
CA ILE A 31 -5.34 -0.24 -12.38
C ILE A 31 -5.14 -0.93 -11.02
N ILE A 32 -6.01 -1.87 -10.66
CA ILE A 32 -5.89 -2.62 -9.40
C ILE A 32 -4.61 -3.44 -9.40
N LEU A 33 -4.29 -4.14 -10.50
CA LEU A 33 -3.05 -4.93 -10.60
C LEU A 33 -1.81 -4.04 -10.48
N ALA A 34 -1.80 -2.89 -11.16
CA ALA A 34 -0.72 -1.92 -11.06
C ALA A 34 -0.59 -1.37 -9.63
N SER A 35 -1.69 -1.13 -8.93
CA SER A 35 -1.69 -0.72 -7.52
C SER A 35 -1.10 -1.79 -6.60
N VAL A 36 -1.40 -3.07 -6.84
CA VAL A 36 -0.79 -4.18 -6.06
C VAL A 36 0.72 -4.26 -6.32
N LEU A 37 1.16 -4.16 -7.57
CA LEU A 37 2.59 -4.13 -7.90
C LEU A 37 3.30 -2.92 -7.27
N ALA A 38 2.66 -1.75 -7.32
CA ALA A 38 3.17 -0.55 -6.67
C ALA A 38 3.31 -0.75 -5.15
N ALA A 39 2.35 -1.41 -4.49
CA ALA A 39 2.45 -1.73 -3.07
C ALA A 39 3.72 -2.54 -2.75
N ILE A 40 3.97 -3.60 -3.52
CA ILE A 40 5.14 -4.46 -3.33
C ILE A 40 6.44 -3.67 -3.53
N ILE A 41 6.53 -2.92 -4.63
CA ILE A 41 7.72 -2.13 -4.96
C ILE A 41 7.99 -1.07 -3.89
N LEU A 42 6.95 -0.33 -3.46
CA LEU A 42 7.08 0.70 -2.44
C LEU A 42 7.49 0.13 -1.09
N THR A 43 7.01 -1.05 -0.70
CA THR A 43 7.46 -1.72 0.52
C THR A 43 8.94 -2.07 0.45
N ILE A 44 9.41 -2.62 -0.67
CA ILE A 44 10.83 -2.96 -0.86
C ILE A 44 11.69 -1.69 -0.82
N LEU A 45 11.29 -0.65 -1.55
CA LEU A 45 12.00 0.64 -1.54
C LEU A 45 12.04 1.26 -0.15
N SER A 46 10.94 1.19 0.59
CA SER A 46 10.90 1.66 1.97
C SER A 46 11.92 0.93 2.84
N LEU A 47 12.01 -0.40 2.73
CA LEU A 47 13.00 -1.17 3.49
C LEU A 47 14.43 -0.77 3.11
N LEU A 48 14.73 -0.60 1.81
CA LEU A 48 16.05 -0.19 1.34
C LEU A 48 16.44 1.20 1.86
N VAL A 49 15.51 2.16 1.82
CA VAL A 49 15.73 3.51 2.35
C VAL A 49 15.96 3.47 3.85
N THR A 50 15.09 2.78 4.61
CA THR A 50 15.26 2.65 6.06
C THR A 50 16.58 1.99 6.43
N THR A 51 16.97 0.94 5.71
CA THR A 51 18.26 0.25 5.91
C THR A 51 19.44 1.19 5.65
N SER A 52 19.41 1.91 4.53
CA SER A 52 20.50 2.81 4.12
C SER A 52 20.65 4.00 5.08
N VAL A 53 19.53 4.62 5.45
CA VAL A 53 19.52 5.74 6.41
C VAL A 53 19.98 5.27 7.78
N SER A 54 19.49 4.12 8.27
CA SER A 54 19.92 3.57 9.55
C SER A 54 21.42 3.26 9.58
N MET A 55 21.97 2.69 8.50
CA MET A 55 23.40 2.42 8.38
C MET A 55 24.22 3.71 8.40
N MET A 56 23.79 4.72 7.65
CA MET A 56 24.47 6.02 7.61
C MET A 56 24.44 6.68 8.98
N THR A 57 23.30 6.70 9.66
CA THR A 57 23.19 7.22 11.03
C THR A 57 24.10 6.45 11.98
N TRP A 58 24.15 5.12 11.91
CA TRP A 58 25.04 4.32 12.74
C TRP A 58 26.51 4.70 12.53
N SER A 59 26.95 4.82 11.28
CA SER A 59 28.34 5.18 10.96
C SER A 59 28.75 6.57 11.46
N LEU A 60 27.78 7.49 11.59
CA LEU A 60 28.02 8.84 12.11
C LEU A 60 28.03 8.89 13.63
N VAL A 61 27.16 8.11 14.29
CA VAL A 61 27.01 8.12 15.75
C VAL A 61 28.05 7.22 16.43
N TYR A 62 28.40 6.09 15.81
CA TYR A 62 29.33 5.09 16.33
C TYR A 62 30.44 4.79 15.31
N PRO A 63 31.36 5.75 15.06
CA PRO A 63 32.39 5.60 14.04
C PRO A 63 33.42 4.51 14.37
N ASP A 64 33.63 4.21 15.66
CA ASP A 64 34.59 3.21 16.13
C ASP A 64 34.01 1.78 16.12
N ASP A 65 32.69 1.63 15.99
CA ASP A 65 32.02 0.33 15.98
C ASP A 65 31.94 -0.27 14.57
N SER A 66 31.97 -1.61 14.51
CA SER A 66 31.85 -2.31 13.24
C SER A 66 30.44 -2.22 12.65
N LEU A 67 30.35 -2.01 11.33
CA LEU A 67 29.08 -2.10 10.58
C LEU A 67 28.46 -3.51 10.63
N TYR A 68 29.26 -4.52 10.98
CA TYR A 68 28.76 -5.89 11.19
C TYR A 68 27.79 -5.95 12.37
N LEU A 69 28.10 -5.26 13.48
CA LEU A 69 27.23 -5.17 14.65
C LEU A 69 25.89 -4.52 14.31
N TRP A 70 25.92 -3.40 13.56
CA TRP A 70 24.70 -2.76 13.07
C TRP A 70 23.84 -3.73 12.26
N ARG A 71 24.44 -4.45 11.30
CA ARG A 71 23.70 -5.39 10.44
C ARG A 71 23.05 -6.49 11.26
N ASP A 72 23.79 -7.05 12.21
CA ASP A 72 23.29 -8.13 13.07
C ASP A 72 22.09 -7.64 13.90
N GLN A 73 22.20 -6.48 14.53
CA GLN A 73 21.11 -5.88 15.32
C GLN A 73 19.90 -5.46 14.47
N PHE A 74 20.14 -4.85 13.30
CA PHE A 74 19.07 -4.35 12.43
C PHE A 74 18.21 -5.49 11.86
N PHE A 75 18.84 -6.59 11.44
CA PHE A 75 18.15 -7.72 10.82
C PHE A 75 17.78 -8.85 11.78
N GLN A 76 18.21 -8.79 13.06
CA GLN A 76 18.06 -9.87 14.04
C GLN A 76 16.64 -10.44 14.11
N ARG A 77 15.64 -9.56 14.15
CA ARG A 77 14.22 -9.94 14.25
C ARG A 77 13.58 -10.25 12.90
N LEU A 78 14.14 -9.70 11.83
CA LEU A 78 13.59 -9.85 10.49
C LEU A 78 14.00 -11.20 9.88
N TRP A 79 15.24 -11.64 10.08
CA TRP A 79 15.76 -12.94 9.63
C TRP A 79 16.28 -13.80 10.79
N PRO A 80 15.39 -14.42 11.58
CA PRO A 80 15.82 -15.39 12.57
C PRO A 80 16.48 -16.61 11.90
N LEU A 81 17.50 -17.17 12.57
CA LEU A 81 18.25 -18.35 12.11
C LEU A 81 17.30 -19.48 11.69
N GLY A 82 17.51 -20.00 10.47
CA GLY A 82 16.74 -21.13 9.92
C GLY A 82 15.50 -20.76 9.10
N ARG A 83 15.13 -19.49 8.97
CA ARG A 83 14.04 -19.04 8.07
C ARG A 83 14.57 -18.36 6.81
N ILE A 84 14.10 -18.82 5.65
CA ILE A 84 14.43 -18.24 4.35
C ILE A 84 13.64 -16.94 4.10
N LEU A 85 12.41 -16.86 4.63
CA LEU A 85 11.54 -15.70 4.50
C LEU A 85 11.62 -14.78 5.72
N PRO A 86 11.52 -13.45 5.53
CA PRO A 86 11.42 -12.49 6.61
C PRO A 86 10.24 -12.79 7.53
N THR A 87 10.46 -12.74 8.84
CA THR A 87 9.39 -12.88 9.82
C THR A 87 8.52 -11.63 9.80
N GLY A 88 7.20 -11.80 9.74
CA GLY A 88 6.24 -10.69 9.65
C GLY A 88 5.91 -10.22 8.23
N LEU A 89 6.47 -10.85 7.19
CA LEU A 89 6.15 -10.49 5.80
C LEU A 89 4.67 -10.67 5.46
N GLU A 90 4.03 -11.67 6.06
CA GLU A 90 2.57 -11.89 5.98
C GLU A 90 1.76 -10.69 6.49
N TRP A 91 2.17 -10.10 7.61
CA TRP A 91 1.52 -8.94 8.20
C TRP A 91 1.76 -7.67 7.37
N VAL A 92 2.97 -7.50 6.85
CA VAL A 92 3.29 -6.40 5.94
C VAL A 92 2.44 -6.50 4.66
N ALA A 93 2.35 -7.69 4.05
CA ALA A 93 1.54 -7.91 2.87
C ALA A 93 0.04 -7.69 3.14
N ALA A 94 -0.48 -8.21 4.27
CA ALA A 94 -1.86 -8.03 4.69
C ALA A 94 -2.23 -6.56 4.96
N LYS A 95 -1.28 -5.75 5.41
CA LYS A 95 -1.48 -4.31 5.60
C LYS A 95 -1.33 -3.53 4.30
N ALA A 96 -0.27 -3.75 3.53
CA ALA A 96 0.08 -2.94 2.36
C ALA A 96 -0.84 -3.18 1.15
N ILE A 97 -1.07 -4.45 0.79
CA ILE A 97 -1.80 -4.80 -0.44
C ILE A 97 -3.26 -4.34 -0.39
N PRO A 98 -4.05 -4.67 0.66
CA PRO A 98 -5.45 -4.25 0.73
C PRO A 98 -5.59 -2.73 0.92
N SER A 99 -4.66 -2.08 1.63
CA SER A 99 -4.67 -0.61 1.78
C SER A 99 -4.56 0.11 0.45
N ILE A 100 -3.57 -0.27 -0.37
CA ILE A 100 -3.31 0.41 -1.64
C ILE A 100 -4.36 0.03 -2.70
N SER A 101 -4.71 -1.26 -2.79
CA SER A 101 -5.75 -1.71 -3.73
C SER A 101 -7.14 -1.19 -3.36
N GLY A 102 -7.49 -1.15 -2.07
CA GLY A 102 -8.76 -0.60 -1.59
C GLY A 102 -8.86 0.90 -1.79
N ALA A 103 -7.79 1.66 -1.53
CA ALA A 103 -7.74 3.08 -1.85
C ALA A 103 -7.88 3.33 -3.37
N ALA A 104 -7.24 2.50 -4.21
CA ALA A 104 -7.39 2.57 -5.66
C ALA A 104 -8.83 2.26 -6.10
N MET A 105 -9.47 1.25 -5.51
CA MET A 105 -10.86 0.89 -5.79
C MET A 105 -11.82 2.03 -5.41
N ILE A 106 -11.65 2.65 -4.24
CA ILE A 106 -12.42 3.82 -3.82
C ILE A 106 -12.24 4.98 -4.81
N ALA A 107 -11.00 5.23 -5.24
CA ALA A 107 -10.69 6.27 -6.21
C ALA A 107 -11.30 5.99 -7.61
N LEU A 108 -11.45 4.72 -7.99
CA LEU A 108 -12.14 4.31 -9.23
C LEU A 108 -13.65 4.51 -9.11
N VAL A 109 -14.26 4.07 -8.01
CA VAL A 109 -15.71 4.23 -7.77
C VAL A 109 -16.09 5.72 -7.75
N LEU A 110 -15.33 6.55 -7.05
CA LEU A 110 -15.58 8.00 -7.00
C LEU A 110 -15.18 8.72 -8.30
N GLY A 111 -14.19 8.20 -9.03
CA GLY A 111 -13.80 8.71 -10.34
C GLY A 111 -14.86 8.50 -11.42
N ARG A 112 -15.73 7.49 -11.26
CA ARG A 112 -16.80 7.13 -12.21
C ARG A 112 -18.09 7.95 -12.08
N GLN A 113 -18.24 8.69 -10.99
CA GLN A 113 -19.42 9.54 -10.80
C GLN A 113 -19.48 10.58 -11.91
N ARG A 114 -20.68 10.80 -12.48
CA ARG A 114 -20.89 11.80 -13.53
C ARG A 114 -20.44 13.17 -13.02
N LYS A 115 -19.69 13.89 -13.86
CA LYS A 115 -19.19 15.24 -13.57
C LYS A 115 -19.76 16.16 -14.63
N GLN A 116 -20.49 17.19 -14.22
CA GLN A 116 -21.12 18.14 -15.12
C GLN A 116 -20.28 19.41 -15.25
N GLU A 117 -19.52 19.76 -14.20
CA GLU A 117 -18.60 20.89 -14.20
C GLU A 117 -17.15 20.48 -13.88
N VAL A 118 -16.20 21.32 -14.29
CA VAL A 118 -14.76 21.15 -13.96
C VAL A 118 -14.53 21.21 -12.44
N THR A 119 -15.34 21.99 -11.72
CA THR A 119 -15.30 22.08 -10.25
C THR A 119 -15.63 20.74 -9.57
N ASP A 120 -16.43 19.88 -10.21
CA ASP A 120 -16.76 18.53 -9.74
C ASP A 120 -15.59 17.55 -9.88
N ILE A 121 -14.64 17.84 -10.79
CA ILE A 121 -13.41 17.06 -10.91
C ILE A 121 -12.60 17.20 -9.64
N ASN A 122 -12.33 18.43 -9.21
CA ASN A 122 -11.57 18.74 -7.99
C ASN A 122 -12.25 18.21 -6.73
N LYS A 123 -13.57 18.40 -6.59
CA LYS A 123 -14.34 17.83 -5.46
C LYS A 123 -14.23 16.31 -5.40
N GLY A 124 -14.28 15.63 -6.54
CA GLY A 124 -14.13 14.17 -6.59
C GLY A 124 -12.71 13.69 -6.27
N ILE A 125 -11.67 14.46 -6.62
CA ILE A 125 -10.29 14.16 -6.20
C ILE A 125 -10.18 14.25 -4.68
N ALA A 126 -10.61 15.37 -4.09
CA ALA A 126 -10.57 15.56 -2.64
C ALA A 126 -11.37 14.48 -1.90
N ARG A 127 -12.57 14.16 -2.38
CA ARG A 127 -13.41 13.09 -1.81
C ARG A 127 -12.73 11.71 -1.91
N SER A 128 -12.08 11.41 -3.04
CA SER A 128 -11.32 10.15 -3.19
C SER A 128 -10.13 10.06 -2.23
N LEU A 129 -9.47 11.18 -1.95
CA LEU A 129 -8.36 11.24 -1.01
C LEU A 129 -8.86 11.03 0.42
N ILE A 130 -9.93 11.73 0.83
CA ILE A 130 -10.51 11.59 2.17
C ILE A 130 -10.95 10.15 2.43
N TRP A 131 -11.77 9.56 1.54
CA TRP A 131 -12.24 8.19 1.72
C TRP A 131 -11.12 7.15 1.61
N GLY A 132 -10.16 7.36 0.70
CA GLY A 132 -9.00 6.48 0.57
C GLY A 132 -8.15 6.47 1.84
N LEU A 133 -7.82 7.64 2.39
CA LEU A 133 -7.04 7.75 3.62
C LEU A 133 -7.79 7.16 4.82
N THR A 134 -9.07 7.49 4.99
CA THR A 134 -9.90 6.92 6.06
C THR A 134 -9.93 5.40 6.01
N PHE A 135 -10.10 4.82 4.81
CA PHE A 135 -10.07 3.37 4.63
C PHE A 135 -8.73 2.76 5.04
N VAL A 136 -7.61 3.33 4.57
CA VAL A 136 -6.27 2.84 4.89
C VAL A 136 -6.02 2.87 6.41
N LEU A 137 -6.37 3.97 7.07
CA LEU A 137 -6.19 4.11 8.52
C LEU A 137 -7.03 3.12 9.31
N LEU A 138 -8.29 2.92 8.93
CA LEU A 138 -9.17 1.94 9.57
C LEU A 138 -8.63 0.51 9.36
N TRP A 139 -8.23 0.17 8.14
CA TRP A 139 -7.67 -1.14 7.81
C TRP A 139 -6.40 -1.43 8.63
N HIS A 140 -5.48 -0.47 8.66
CA HIS A 140 -4.26 -0.57 9.46
C HIS A 140 -4.55 -0.73 10.96
N SER A 141 -5.53 0.01 11.47
CA SER A 141 -5.92 -0.06 12.89
C SER A 141 -6.46 -1.44 13.24
N VAL A 142 -7.39 -1.97 12.44
CA VAL A 142 -7.98 -3.30 12.65
C VAL A 142 -6.91 -4.38 12.61
N LEU A 143 -6.05 -4.39 11.58
CA LEU A 143 -5.01 -5.40 11.48
C LEU A 143 -3.97 -5.31 12.59
N THR A 144 -3.67 -4.10 13.07
CA THR A 144 -2.72 -3.94 14.19
C THR A 144 -3.30 -4.48 15.49
N LEU A 145 -4.61 -4.33 15.73
CA LEU A 145 -5.27 -4.93 16.90
C LEU A 145 -5.27 -6.47 16.83
N ILE A 146 -5.51 -7.03 15.64
CA ILE A 146 -5.49 -8.48 15.42
C ILE A 146 -4.07 -9.02 15.57
N GLU A 147 -3.08 -8.37 14.95
CA GLU A 147 -1.66 -8.74 15.06
C GLU A 147 -1.20 -8.74 16.51
N PHE A 148 -1.52 -7.69 17.26
CA PHE A 148 -1.13 -7.59 18.67
C PHE A 148 -1.74 -8.72 19.51
N SER A 149 -3.01 -9.05 19.26
CA SER A 149 -3.69 -10.15 19.95
C SER A 149 -3.07 -11.51 19.62
N TYR A 150 -2.78 -11.75 18.35
CA TYR A 150 -2.13 -12.98 17.88
C TYR A 150 -0.70 -13.13 18.42
N VAL A 151 0.08 -12.05 18.42
CA VAL A 151 1.44 -12.04 18.97
C VAL A 151 1.42 -12.29 20.48
N LYS A 152 0.48 -11.69 21.20
CA LYS A 152 0.31 -11.89 22.64
C LYS A 152 0.05 -13.37 22.97
N GLU A 153 -0.91 -13.99 22.29
CA GLU A 153 -1.28 -15.40 22.51
C GLU A 153 -0.12 -16.34 22.22
N ARG A 154 0.69 -16.03 21.18
CA ARG A 154 1.89 -16.80 20.85
C ARG A 154 2.97 -16.72 21.91
N ILE A 155 3.15 -15.55 22.53
CA ILE A 155 4.12 -15.35 23.62
C ILE A 155 3.66 -16.11 24.86
N GLU A 156 2.38 -16.01 25.23
CA GLU A 156 1.81 -16.76 26.37
C GLU A 156 1.87 -18.28 26.19
N ALA A 157 1.85 -18.79 24.96
CA ALA A 157 1.98 -20.23 24.69
C ALA A 157 3.43 -20.74 24.69
N THR A 158 4.44 -19.84 24.66
CA THR A 158 5.87 -20.20 24.56
C THR A 158 6.60 -20.09 25.91
N PHE A 159 5.99 -19.43 26.89
CA PHE A 159 6.49 -19.26 28.27
C PHE A 159 5.56 -19.94 29.28
#